data_AF-A0A8E2JW81-F1
#
_entry.id   AF-A0A8E2JW81-F1
#
_cell.length_a   1.000
_cell.length_b   1.000
_cell.length_c   1.000
_cell.angle_alpha   90.00
_cell.angle_beta   90.00
_cell.angle_gamma   90.00
#
_symmetry.space_group_name_H-M   'P 1'
#
loop_
_entity.id
_entity.type
_entity.pdbx_description
1 polymer ?
#
loop_
_entity_poly.entity_id
_entity_poly.type
_entity_poly.pdbx_seq_one_letter_code
_entity_poly.pdbx_strand_id
1 'polypeptide(L)'
;IRIKNRRKRYLDTHPEYFNPSLELADPLLYDRLIRRFQSPSEREAEGRAKGYSGILEADIMRSEAKLEALAHPNPNSTLTYRRGPNGEIMAEEKDEVPLSKEQGVEWWQYEMGMRFIRGDDTDFDYKEVDENEDLDDLEEQERQEAYFEDEEPTWAFDDGERELTGETGIQDF
;
A
#
# COMPACT_ATOMS: atom_id res chain seq x y z
N ILE A 1 7.10 -18.09 -2.98
CA ILE A 1 7.50 -17.39 -1.73
C ILE A 1 8.74 -16.54 -2.00
N ARG A 2 9.87 -17.10 -2.44
CA ARG A 2 11.09 -16.35 -2.81
C ARG A 2 10.86 -15.12 -3.72
N ILE A 3 10.14 -15.29 -4.83
CA ILE A 3 9.80 -14.17 -5.74
C ILE A 3 9.09 -13.01 -5.00
N LYS A 4 8.13 -13.33 -4.13
CA LYS A 4 7.41 -12.31 -3.35
C LYS A 4 8.32 -11.62 -2.34
N ASN A 5 9.29 -12.34 -1.76
CA ASN A 5 10.28 -11.77 -0.85
C ASN A 5 11.22 -10.82 -1.59
N ARG A 6 11.74 -11.21 -2.77
CA ARG A 6 12.57 -10.34 -3.62
C ARG A 6 11.84 -9.05 -4.00
N ARG A 7 10.58 -9.16 -4.43
CA ARG A 7 9.71 -8.02 -4.73
C ARG A 7 9.45 -7.14 -3.51
N LYS A 8 9.27 -7.73 -2.32
CA LYS A 8 9.14 -6.97 -1.08
C LYS A 8 10.44 -6.21 -0.77
N ARG A 9 11.60 -6.87 -0.85
CA ARG A 9 12.91 -6.22 -0.62
C ARG A 9 13.14 -5.08 -1.62
N TYR A 10 12.72 -5.26 -2.87
CA TYR A 10 12.78 -4.21 -3.88
C TYR A 10 11.98 -2.98 -3.44
N LEU A 11 10.72 -3.16 -3.03
CA LEU A 11 9.89 -2.04 -2.54
C LEU A 11 10.49 -1.33 -1.31
N ASP A 12 11.06 -2.10 -0.38
CA ASP A 12 11.69 -1.55 0.83
C ASP A 12 12.94 -0.70 0.51
N THR A 13 13.64 -1.05 -0.58
CA THR A 13 14.86 -0.35 -1.03
C THR A 13 14.62 0.75 -2.07
N HIS A 14 13.47 0.72 -2.76
CA HIS A 14 13.12 1.63 -3.86
C HIS A 14 11.84 2.42 -3.55
N PRO A 15 11.89 3.39 -2.61
CA PRO A 15 10.73 4.24 -2.30
C PRO A 15 10.25 5.07 -3.50
N GLU A 16 11.10 5.29 -4.52
CA GLU A 16 10.78 5.95 -5.78
C GLU A 16 9.73 5.23 -6.64
N TYR A 17 9.48 3.95 -6.37
CA TYR A 17 8.38 3.22 -7.00
C TYR A 17 7.05 3.94 -6.76
N PHE A 18 6.83 4.50 -5.55
CA PHE A 18 5.61 5.21 -5.17
C PHE A 18 5.55 6.65 -5.74
N ASN A 19 5.63 6.76 -7.06
CA ASN A 19 5.59 8.03 -7.78
C ASN A 19 4.16 8.40 -8.23
N PRO A 20 3.93 9.66 -8.69
CA PRO A 20 2.62 10.10 -9.15
C PRO A 20 2.07 9.36 -10.38
N SER A 21 2.90 8.71 -11.20
CA SER A 21 2.41 7.97 -12.38
C SER A 21 1.64 6.70 -12.02
N LEU A 22 1.82 6.16 -10.81
CA LEU A 22 1.02 5.04 -10.31
C LEU A 22 -0.48 5.36 -10.17
N GLU A 23 -0.88 6.64 -10.21
CA GLU A 23 -2.30 7.02 -10.33
C GLU A 23 -2.96 6.35 -11.54
N LEU A 24 -2.27 6.27 -12.67
CA LEU A 24 -2.84 5.71 -13.89
C LEU A 24 -2.91 4.18 -13.83
N ALA A 25 -2.08 3.58 -12.99
CA ALA A 25 -2.07 2.14 -12.82
C ALA A 25 -3.36 1.66 -12.15
N ASP A 26 -3.86 2.36 -11.11
CA ASP A 26 -5.19 2.11 -10.53
C ASP A 26 -5.93 3.44 -10.27
N PRO A 27 -6.62 3.97 -11.28
CA PRO A 27 -7.29 5.27 -11.20
C PRO A 27 -8.43 5.31 -10.18
N LEU A 28 -8.99 4.15 -9.86
CA LEU A 28 -10.15 4.01 -8.98
C LEU A 28 -9.75 4.04 -7.52
N LEU A 29 -8.69 3.31 -7.19
CA LEU A 29 -8.10 3.31 -5.88
C LEU A 29 -7.51 4.70 -5.54
N TYR A 30 -6.82 5.33 -6.50
CA TYR A 30 -6.30 6.69 -6.34
C TYR A 30 -7.40 7.71 -6.08
N ASP A 31 -8.51 7.65 -6.82
CA ASP A 31 -9.63 8.58 -6.64
C ASP A 31 -10.23 8.48 -5.22
N ARG A 32 -10.38 7.24 -4.71
CA ARG A 32 -10.95 6.99 -3.38
C ARG A 32 -10.02 7.35 -2.24
N LEU A 33 -8.74 6.96 -2.32
CA LEU A 33 -7.81 7.06 -1.21
C LEU A 33 -7.02 8.37 -1.18
N ILE A 34 -6.76 8.97 -2.34
CA ILE A 34 -5.96 10.19 -2.45
C ILE A 34 -6.85 11.37 -2.79
N ARG A 35 -7.53 11.32 -3.93
CA ARG A 35 -8.28 12.46 -4.46
C ARG A 35 -9.45 12.88 -3.57
N ARG A 36 -10.08 11.97 -2.83
CA ARG A 36 -11.14 12.28 -1.85
C ARG A 36 -10.71 13.30 -0.79
N PHE A 37 -9.45 13.24 -0.33
CA PHE A 37 -8.90 14.12 0.70
C PHE A 37 -8.21 15.37 0.15
N GLN A 38 -8.04 15.47 -1.17
CA GLN A 38 -7.48 16.68 -1.78
C GLN A 38 -8.45 17.86 -1.67
N SER A 39 -7.91 18.99 -1.26
CA SER A 39 -8.59 20.29 -1.29
C SER A 39 -8.82 20.76 -2.75
N PRO A 40 -9.80 21.65 -2.99
CA PRO A 40 -10.00 22.25 -4.31
C PRO A 40 -8.74 22.92 -4.86
N SER A 41 -7.94 23.56 -4.01
CA SER A 41 -6.68 24.20 -4.39
C SER A 41 -5.60 23.20 -4.82
N GLU A 42 -5.49 22.05 -4.14
CA GLU A 42 -4.57 20.98 -4.54
C GLU A 42 -4.98 20.38 -5.89
N ARG A 43 -6.28 20.13 -6.09
CA ARG A 43 -6.80 19.63 -7.37
C ARG A 43 -6.56 20.61 -8.53
N GLU A 44 -6.74 21.90 -8.29
CA GLU A 44 -6.45 22.91 -9.31
C GLU A 44 -4.94 22.97 -9.63
N ALA A 45 -4.08 22.91 -8.62
CA ALA A 45 -2.64 22.87 -8.82
C ALA A 45 -2.20 21.63 -9.61
N GLU A 46 -2.74 20.46 -9.28
CA GLU A 46 -2.50 19.21 -9.99
C GLU A 46 -3.03 19.26 -11.43
N GLY A 47 -4.25 19.76 -11.63
CA GLY A 47 -4.83 19.95 -12.96
C GLY A 47 -4.01 20.92 -13.82
N ARG A 48 -3.46 21.98 -13.22
CA ARG A 48 -2.54 22.90 -13.92
C ARG A 48 -1.21 22.24 -14.27
N ALA A 49 -0.68 21.39 -13.39
CA ALA A 49 0.56 20.65 -13.64
C ALA A 49 0.40 19.60 -14.75
N LYS A 50 -0.72 18.87 -14.77
CA LYS A 50 -1.05 17.87 -15.80
C LYS A 50 -1.49 18.48 -17.13
N GLY A 51 -2.03 19.70 -17.09
CA GLY A 51 -2.63 20.36 -18.24
C GLY A 51 -3.91 19.69 -18.73
N TYR A 52 -4.53 20.26 -19.77
CA TYR A 52 -5.81 19.78 -20.30
C TYR A 52 -5.77 18.33 -20.80
N SER A 53 -4.69 17.94 -21.48
CA SER A 53 -4.52 16.58 -22.01
C SER A 53 -4.45 15.54 -20.90
N GLY A 54 -3.67 15.80 -19.84
CA GLY A 54 -3.53 14.85 -18.73
C GLY A 54 -4.80 14.72 -17.89
N ILE A 55 -5.59 15.80 -17.74
CA ILE A 55 -6.91 15.72 -17.09
C ILE A 55 -7.83 14.80 -17.89
N LEU A 56 -7.88 14.99 -19.22
CA LEU A 56 -8.73 14.19 -20.11
C LEU A 56 -8.34 12.72 -20.10
N GLU A 57 -7.04 12.41 -20.17
CA GLU A 57 -6.52 11.04 -20.08
C GLU A 57 -6.93 10.39 -18.76
N ALA A 58 -6.73 11.06 -17.63
CA ALA A 58 -7.13 10.54 -16.33
C ALA A 58 -8.64 10.32 -16.21
N ASP A 59 -9.46 11.18 -16.82
CA ASP A 59 -10.92 11.00 -16.88
C ASP A 59 -11.33 9.80 -17.74
N ILE A 60 -10.71 9.61 -18.91
CA ILE A 60 -10.94 8.45 -19.79
C ILE A 60 -10.56 7.18 -19.05
N MET A 61 -9.33 7.09 -18.52
CA MET A 61 -8.83 5.93 -17.78
C MET A 61 -9.72 5.58 -16.59
N ARG A 62 -10.19 6.57 -15.82
CA ARG A 62 -11.17 6.33 -14.74
C ARG A 62 -12.48 5.76 -15.26
N SER A 63 -13.00 6.26 -16.38
CA SER A 63 -14.26 5.80 -16.94
C SER A 63 -14.16 4.36 -17.46
N GLU A 64 -13.06 4.03 -18.11
CA GLU A 64 -12.76 2.68 -18.62
C GLU A 64 -12.56 1.70 -17.46
N ALA A 65 -11.77 2.08 -16.45
CA ALA A 65 -11.56 1.26 -15.26
C ALA A 65 -12.89 0.95 -14.53
N LYS A 66 -13.83 1.91 -14.46
CA LYS A 66 -15.17 1.65 -13.88
C LYS A 66 -15.98 0.63 -14.67
N LEU A 67 -15.91 0.69 -16.00
CA LEU A 67 -16.59 -0.26 -16.88
C LEU A 67 -15.98 -1.66 -16.75
N GLU A 68 -14.65 -1.72 -16.72
CA GLU A 68 -13.90 -2.97 -16.54
C GLU A 68 -14.20 -3.59 -15.18
N ALA A 69 -14.15 -2.83 -14.09
CA ALA A 69 -14.45 -3.33 -12.75
C ALA A 69 -15.88 -3.85 -12.59
N LEU A 70 -16.82 -3.37 -13.41
CA LEU A 70 -18.18 -3.88 -13.48
C LEU A 70 -18.27 -5.20 -14.27
N ALA A 71 -17.54 -5.31 -15.38
CA ALA A 71 -17.54 -6.51 -16.24
C ALA A 71 -16.73 -7.65 -15.62
N HIS A 72 -15.60 -7.31 -15.00
CA HIS A 72 -14.60 -8.20 -14.42
C HIS A 72 -14.24 -7.74 -13.01
N PRO A 73 -15.12 -7.98 -12.00
CA PRO A 73 -14.82 -7.62 -10.62
C PRO A 73 -13.57 -8.36 -10.13
N ASN A 74 -12.52 -7.61 -9.78
CA ASN A 74 -11.30 -8.18 -9.22
C ASN A 74 -11.54 -8.60 -7.76
N PRO A 75 -11.36 -9.89 -7.38
CA PRO A 75 -11.55 -10.33 -6.01
C PRO A 75 -10.53 -9.72 -5.03
N ASN A 76 -9.38 -9.25 -5.54
CA ASN A 76 -8.36 -8.57 -4.76
C ASN A 76 -8.57 -7.06 -4.64
N SER A 77 -9.55 -6.49 -5.36
CA SER A 77 -9.88 -5.07 -5.26
C SER A 77 -10.66 -4.80 -3.98
N THR A 78 -10.24 -3.77 -3.24
CA THR A 78 -10.95 -3.25 -2.06
C THR A 78 -12.29 -2.60 -2.45
N LEU A 79 -12.45 -2.20 -3.72
CA LEU A 79 -13.65 -1.57 -4.24
C LEU A 79 -14.46 -2.54 -5.12
N THR A 80 -15.75 -2.64 -4.87
CA THR A 80 -16.73 -3.29 -5.75
C THR A 80 -17.60 -2.24 -6.42
N TYR A 81 -17.98 -2.48 -7.67
CA TYR A 81 -18.78 -1.53 -8.46
C TYR A 81 -20.10 -2.16 -8.87
N ARG A 82 -21.16 -1.34 -8.84
CA ARG A 82 -22.49 -1.73 -9.30
C ARG A 82 -23.10 -0.69 -10.21
N ARG A 83 -23.98 -1.12 -11.11
CA ARG A 83 -24.85 -0.18 -11.82
C ARG A 83 -26.00 0.26 -10.94
N GLY A 84 -26.11 1.57 -10.77
CA GLY A 84 -27.24 2.21 -10.13
C GLY A 84 -28.50 2.18 -11.01
N PRO A 85 -29.65 2.60 -10.46
CA PRO A 85 -30.95 2.54 -11.14
C PRO A 85 -31.00 3.32 -12.46
N ASN A 86 -30.20 4.38 -12.57
CA ASN A 86 -30.15 5.27 -13.73
C ASN A 86 -29.00 4.92 -14.71
N GLY A 87 -28.32 3.79 -14.51
CA GLY A 87 -27.18 3.37 -15.32
C GLY A 87 -25.83 3.98 -14.92
N GLU A 88 -25.80 4.80 -13.87
CA GLU A 88 -24.56 5.32 -13.26
C GLU A 88 -23.77 4.19 -12.58
N ILE A 89 -22.43 4.22 -12.69
CA ILE A 89 -21.58 3.23 -12.01
C ILE A 89 -21.21 3.78 -10.63
N MET A 90 -21.73 3.13 -9.59
CA MET A 90 -21.49 3.49 -8.20
C MET A 90 -20.52 2.50 -7.57
N ALA A 91 -19.52 3.00 -6.84
CA ALA A 91 -18.73 2.16 -5.95
C ALA A 91 -19.61 1.75 -4.76
N GLU A 92 -19.67 0.46 -4.46
CA GLU A 92 -20.18 0.01 -3.16
C GLU A 92 -19.09 0.27 -2.12
N GLU A 93 -19.46 1.00 -1.07
CA GLU A 93 -18.60 1.17 0.09
C GLU A 93 -18.60 -0.15 0.88
N LYS A 94 -17.58 -1.00 0.67
CA LYS A 94 -17.12 -1.85 1.77
C LYS A 94 -16.64 -0.91 2.89
N ASP A 95 -17.08 -1.19 4.11
CA ASP A 95 -17.10 -0.34 5.32
C ASP A 95 -15.76 0.28 5.80
N GLU A 96 -14.68 0.20 5.00
CA GLU A 96 -13.37 0.73 5.32
C GLU A 96 -13.09 1.95 4.42
N VAL A 97 -13.31 3.14 4.97
CA VAL A 97 -12.94 4.42 4.37
C VAL A 97 -11.88 5.05 5.28
N PRO A 98 -10.76 5.55 4.72
CA PRO A 98 -9.75 6.22 5.53
C PRO A 98 -10.36 7.42 6.26
N LEU A 99 -9.92 7.68 7.49
CA LEU A 99 -10.41 8.83 8.26
C LEU A 99 -9.59 10.10 8.02
N SER A 100 -8.37 9.96 7.48
CA SER A 100 -7.47 11.06 7.21
C SER A 100 -6.73 10.90 5.88
N LYS A 101 -6.11 11.99 5.43
CA LYS A 101 -5.27 12.02 4.22
C LYS A 101 -4.06 11.08 4.37
N GLU A 102 -3.44 11.07 5.55
CA GLU A 102 -2.29 10.22 5.86
C GLU A 102 -2.66 8.74 5.77
N GLN A 103 -3.78 8.34 6.38
CA GLN A 103 -4.28 6.97 6.29
C GLN A 103 -4.61 6.59 4.84
N GLY A 104 -5.18 7.52 4.07
CA GLY A 104 -5.44 7.31 2.64
C GLY A 104 -4.17 7.04 1.84
N VAL A 105 -3.09 7.78 2.12
CA VAL A 105 -1.79 7.56 1.48
C VAL A 105 -1.17 6.23 1.90
N GLU A 106 -1.20 5.88 3.19
CA GLU A 106 -0.69 4.59 3.68
C GLU A 106 -1.43 3.41 3.05
N TRP A 107 -2.76 3.47 2.99
CA TRP A 107 -3.57 2.42 2.38
C TRP A 107 -3.32 2.32 0.88
N TRP A 108 -3.14 3.46 0.22
CA TRP A 108 -2.82 3.48 -1.21
C TRP A 108 -1.44 2.86 -1.49
N GLN A 109 -0.43 3.21 -0.70
CA GLN A 109 0.90 2.60 -0.80
C GLN A 109 0.85 1.10 -0.51
N TYR A 110 0.10 0.69 0.52
CA TYR A 110 -0.07 -0.73 0.85
C TYR A 110 -0.69 -1.51 -0.31
N GLU A 111 -1.81 -1.03 -0.88
CA GLU A 111 -2.48 -1.73 -1.99
C GLU A 111 -1.62 -1.73 -3.26
N MET A 112 -0.94 -0.61 -3.59
CA MET A 112 0.00 -0.57 -4.71
C MET A 112 1.20 -1.51 -4.51
N GLY A 113 1.70 -1.61 -3.27
CA GLY A 113 2.75 -2.55 -2.91
C GLY A 113 2.27 -4.01 -3.01
N MET A 114 1.05 -4.30 -2.56
CA MET A 114 0.46 -5.64 -2.69
C MET A 114 0.23 -6.02 -4.15
N ARG A 115 -0.23 -5.08 -4.98
CA ARG A 115 -0.31 -5.25 -6.43
C ARG A 115 1.05 -5.59 -7.03
N PHE A 116 2.09 -4.84 -6.65
CA PHE A 116 3.45 -5.09 -7.12
C PHE A 116 3.95 -6.49 -6.70
N ILE A 117 3.77 -6.87 -5.44
CA ILE A 117 4.17 -8.17 -4.91
C ILE A 117 3.43 -9.32 -5.63
N ARG A 118 2.15 -9.14 -5.99
CA ARG A 118 1.38 -10.12 -6.76
C ARG A 118 1.87 -10.27 -8.20
N GLY A 119 2.45 -9.23 -8.78
CA GLY A 119 2.89 -9.23 -10.18
C GLY A 119 1.88 -8.60 -11.12
N ASP A 120 0.97 -7.80 -10.59
CA ASP A 120 -0.17 -7.25 -11.32
C ASP A 120 0.15 -5.84 -11.89
N ASP A 121 1.38 -5.35 -11.74
CA ASP A 121 1.85 -4.14 -12.40
C ASP A 121 2.38 -4.48 -13.80
N THR A 122 1.58 -4.18 -14.83
CA THR A 122 1.92 -4.52 -16.22
C THR A 122 2.99 -3.61 -16.82
N ASP A 123 3.25 -2.46 -16.20
CA ASP A 123 4.19 -1.46 -16.71
C ASP A 123 5.61 -1.68 -16.18
N PHE A 124 5.78 -2.57 -15.20
CA PHE A 124 7.05 -2.90 -14.57
C PHE A 124 7.68 -4.18 -15.15
N ASP A 125 8.98 -4.14 -15.45
CA ASP A 125 9.73 -5.35 -15.86
C ASP A 125 10.17 -6.16 -14.64
N TYR A 126 9.32 -7.10 -14.22
CA TYR A 126 9.61 -7.96 -13.07
C TYR A 126 10.86 -8.82 -13.22
N LYS A 127 11.42 -9.02 -14.41
CA LYS A 127 12.64 -9.84 -14.55
C LYS A 127 13.81 -9.26 -13.77
N GLU A 128 13.93 -7.93 -13.73
CA GLU A 128 15.01 -7.23 -13.00
C GLU A 128 14.98 -7.49 -11.49
N VAL A 129 13.82 -7.91 -10.96
CA VAL A 129 13.62 -8.16 -9.53
C VAL A 129 13.52 -9.65 -9.26
N ASP A 130 12.77 -10.37 -10.08
CA ASP A 130 12.49 -11.80 -9.89
C ASP A 130 13.72 -12.66 -10.13
N GLU A 131 14.61 -12.26 -11.05
CA GLU A 131 15.86 -12.97 -11.37
C GLU A 131 17.07 -12.44 -10.58
N ASN A 132 16.89 -11.38 -9.80
CA ASN A 132 17.97 -10.78 -9.03
C ASN A 132 18.18 -11.51 -7.69
N GLU A 133 19.29 -12.24 -7.60
CA GLU A 133 19.67 -13.02 -6.42
C GLU A 133 20.12 -12.13 -5.24
N ASP A 134 20.60 -10.91 -5.50
CA ASP A 134 21.02 -9.98 -4.44
C ASP A 134 19.82 -9.51 -3.58
N LEU A 135 18.61 -9.60 -4.13
CA LEU A 135 17.36 -9.33 -3.42
C LEU A 135 16.84 -10.53 -2.61
N ASP A 136 17.57 -11.65 -2.58
CA ASP A 136 17.22 -12.84 -1.81
C ASP A 136 17.91 -12.78 -0.42
N ASP A 137 17.26 -12.13 0.55
CA ASP A 137 17.78 -11.83 1.91
C ASP A 137 17.90 -13.05 2.83
N LEU A 138 17.81 -14.27 2.31
CA LEU A 138 17.90 -15.48 3.14
C LEU A 138 19.16 -15.43 4.03
N GLU A 139 20.28 -14.97 3.49
CA GLU A 139 21.52 -14.81 4.24
C GLU A 139 21.47 -13.74 5.34
N GLU A 140 20.78 -12.62 5.11
CA GLU A 140 20.72 -11.52 6.09
C GLU A 140 19.72 -11.80 7.21
N GLN A 141 18.60 -12.46 6.87
CA GLN A 141 17.68 -13.01 7.86
C GLN A 141 18.34 -14.12 8.70
N GLU A 142 19.03 -15.08 8.07
CA GLU A 142 19.73 -16.15 8.79
C GLU A 142 20.84 -15.58 9.69
N ARG A 143 21.58 -14.54 9.25
CA ARG A 143 22.57 -13.85 10.10
C ARG A 143 21.94 -13.12 11.28
N GLN A 144 20.78 -12.48 11.10
CA GLN A 144 20.06 -11.82 12.19
C GLN A 144 19.47 -12.84 13.16
N GLU A 145 18.84 -13.91 12.67
CA GLU A 145 18.33 -15.01 13.49
C GLU A 145 19.45 -15.67 14.30
N ALA A 146 20.61 -15.93 13.69
CA ALA A 146 21.78 -16.45 14.41
C ALA A 146 22.29 -15.46 15.48
N TYR A 147 22.30 -14.15 15.19
CA TYR A 147 22.66 -13.12 16.17
C TYR A 147 21.69 -13.10 17.36
N PHE A 148 20.38 -13.24 17.12
CA PHE A 148 19.36 -13.29 18.17
C PHE A 148 19.36 -14.62 18.95
N GLU A 149 19.71 -15.75 18.33
CA GLU A 149 19.88 -17.04 19.02
C GLU A 149 21.13 -17.04 19.91
N ASP A 150 22.21 -16.37 19.49
CA ASP A 150 23.45 -16.24 20.27
C ASP A 150 23.34 -15.18 21.40
N GLU A 151 22.39 -14.25 21.34
CA GLU A 151 22.08 -13.34 22.45
C GLU A 151 21.20 -14.02 23.51
N GLU A 152 21.77 -14.40 24.66
CA GLU A 152 20.94 -14.75 25.82
C GLU A 152 20.14 -13.51 26.29
N PRO A 153 18.82 -13.61 26.50
CA PRO A 153 18.02 -12.47 26.91
C PRO A 153 18.46 -11.94 28.28
N THR A 154 19.24 -10.86 28.30
CA THR A 154 19.62 -10.18 29.54
C THR A 154 18.54 -9.16 29.91
N TRP A 155 17.85 -9.39 31.02
CA TRP A 155 17.05 -8.33 31.64
C TRP A 155 18.00 -7.24 32.12
N ALA A 156 17.67 -5.98 31.88
CA ALA A 156 18.38 -4.83 32.41
C ALA A 156 18.14 -4.70 33.92
N PHE A 157 18.67 -5.64 34.69
CA PHE A 157 18.89 -5.51 36.12
C PHE A 157 20.35 -5.83 36.35
N ASP A 158 21.19 -4.81 36.23
CA ASP A 158 22.53 -4.88 36.77
C ASP A 158 22.69 -3.88 37.91
N ASP A 159 23.16 -4.44 39.02
CA ASP A 159 23.59 -3.85 40.29
C ASP A 159 22.61 -3.01 41.14
N GLY A 160 22.01 -3.70 42.11
CA GLY A 160 21.63 -3.12 43.40
C GLY A 160 20.15 -3.30 43.75
N GLU A 161 19.88 -4.16 44.74
CA GLU A 161 18.62 -4.32 45.49
C GLU A 161 17.51 -3.32 45.15
N ARG A 162 16.56 -3.73 44.30
CA ARG A 162 15.20 -3.18 44.31
C ARG A 162 14.24 -4.36 44.35
N GLU A 163 13.60 -4.54 45.50
CA GLU A 163 12.39 -5.34 45.62
C GLU A 163 11.43 -4.92 44.51
N LEU A 164 11.16 -5.83 43.58
CA LEU A 164 10.11 -5.69 42.60
C LEU A 164 8.77 -5.79 43.33
N THR A 165 8.31 -4.66 43.89
CA THR A 165 6.92 -4.50 44.27
C THR A 165 6.10 -4.47 42.99
N GLY A 166 5.68 -5.64 42.54
CA GLY A 166 4.76 -5.79 41.42
C GLY A 166 3.40 -5.20 41.78
N GLU A 167 3.23 -3.90 41.62
CA GLU A 167 1.93 -3.29 41.42
C GLU A 167 1.60 -3.36 39.93
N THR A 168 1.37 -4.59 39.43
CA THR A 168 0.55 -4.73 38.22
C THR A 168 -0.86 -4.33 38.63
N GLY A 169 -1.20 -3.06 38.43
CA GLY A 169 -2.52 -2.50 38.67
C GLY A 169 -3.57 -3.19 37.82
N ILE A 170 -4.10 -4.32 38.31
CA ILE A 170 -5.42 -4.82 37.93
C ILE A 170 -6.40 -3.94 38.70
N GLN A 171 -6.93 -2.91 38.04
CA GLN A 171 -8.10 -2.19 38.53
C GLN A 171 -9.32 -3.07 38.26
N ASP A 172 -9.71 -3.87 39.26
CA ASP A 172 -11.02 -4.48 39.31
C ASP A 172 -12.05 -3.36 39.53
N PHE A 173 -13.06 -3.29 38.65
CA PHE A 173 -14.20 -2.39 38.78
C PHE A 173 -15.31 -3.06 39.59
#